data_AF-A0A2T7SN42-F1
#
_entry.id   AF-A0A2T7SN42-F1
#
_cell.length_a   1.000
_cell.length_b   1.000
_cell.length_c   1.000
_cell.angle_alpha   90.00
_cell.angle_beta   90.00
_cell.angle_gamma   90.00
#
_symmetry.space_group_name_H-M   'P 1'
#
loop_
_entity.id
_entity.type
_entity.pdbx_description
1 polymer ?
#
loop_
_entity_poly.entity_id
_entity_poly.type
_entity_poly.pdbx_seq_one_letter_code
_entity_poly.pdbx_strand_id
1 'polypeptide(L)'
;MNKKLVAALSGGAVLLMALSGCSGDDSDKKVNDWAKKVCDQVQPQLTKIADANTSIQQATSDSSKPADVQKADSAAFQSISDAYKALGSAVDGAGAPPVADGEKTQKEAVKELNATSTAYTGLKTKVDALDTKDQADFADGLKGVADELDKLGKNGDQALQKLQSGDVGKGMAKQAGCQKPPSTAGGSGSPAAGS
;
A
#
# COMPACT_ATOMS: atom_id res chain seq x y z
N MET A 1 -28.02 -58.04 -41.03
CA MET A 1 -27.15 -59.24 -41.24
C MET A 1 -25.79 -58.93 -40.63
N ASN A 2 -25.25 -59.95 -39.96
CA ASN A 2 -24.20 -59.96 -38.92
C ASN A 2 -22.84 -59.38 -39.38
N LYS A 3 -21.93 -58.93 -38.51
CA LYS A 3 -21.10 -59.77 -37.62
C LYS A 3 -20.27 -58.93 -36.64
N LYS A 4 -20.16 -59.44 -35.40
CA LYS A 4 -19.15 -59.11 -34.38
C LYS A 4 -17.88 -59.92 -34.63
N LEU A 5 -16.69 -59.36 -34.39
CA LEU A 5 -15.41 -60.01 -33.95
C LEU A 5 -14.48 -58.87 -33.44
N VAL A 6 -14.28 -58.64 -32.14
CA VAL A 6 -13.29 -59.22 -31.19
C VAL A 6 -11.80 -58.90 -31.49
N ALA A 7 -11.24 -58.09 -30.59
CA ALA A 7 -9.89 -58.01 -30.01
C ALA A 7 -8.61 -58.09 -30.88
N ALA A 8 -7.72 -57.10 -30.67
CA ALA A 8 -6.27 -57.32 -30.56
C ALA A 8 -5.64 -56.21 -29.70
N LEU A 9 -4.90 -56.62 -28.66
CA LEU A 9 -4.07 -55.78 -27.80
C LEU A 9 -2.81 -55.30 -28.54
N SER A 10 -2.16 -54.30 -27.94
CA SER A 10 -0.75 -53.89 -28.03
C SER A 10 -0.38 -52.78 -29.03
N GLY A 11 0.21 -51.71 -28.47
CA GLY A 11 0.92 -50.67 -29.21
C GLY A 11 0.59 -49.28 -28.67
N GLY A 12 1.54 -48.68 -27.94
CA GLY A 12 1.33 -47.46 -27.16
C GLY A 12 0.78 -46.26 -27.93
N ALA A 13 -0.03 -45.46 -27.24
CA ALA A 13 -0.29 -44.10 -27.62
C ALA A 13 -0.81 -43.34 -26.39
N VAL A 14 0.04 -42.41 -25.96
CA VAL A 14 -0.31 -41.15 -25.31
C VAL A 14 -1.04 -41.31 -23.97
N LEU A 15 -0.26 -41.29 -22.89
CA LEU A 15 -0.69 -40.55 -21.70
C LEU A 15 -1.09 -39.15 -22.18
N LEU A 16 -2.38 -38.99 -22.50
CA LEU A 16 -3.01 -37.70 -22.53
C LEU A 16 -2.90 -37.23 -21.08
N MET A 17 -1.81 -36.50 -20.83
CA MET A 17 -1.64 -35.61 -19.71
C MET A 17 -2.86 -34.67 -19.72
N ALA A 18 -3.95 -35.14 -19.11
CA ALA A 18 -5.03 -34.31 -18.64
C ALA A 18 -4.49 -33.50 -17.47
N LEU A 19 -3.64 -32.50 -17.77
CA LEU A 19 -3.14 -31.51 -16.83
C LEU A 19 -4.07 -30.28 -16.75
N SER A 20 -5.37 -30.49 -16.89
CA SER A 20 -6.38 -29.45 -16.62
C SER A 20 -6.89 -29.54 -15.18
N GLY A 21 -5.97 -29.67 -14.21
CA GLY A 21 -6.32 -29.73 -12.80
C GLY A 21 -5.13 -29.51 -11.88
N CYS A 22 -5.18 -28.43 -11.10
CA CYS A 22 -4.36 -28.15 -9.90
C CYS A 22 -2.97 -27.50 -10.07
N SER A 23 -2.86 -26.37 -10.80
CA SER A 23 -1.75 -25.40 -10.60
C SER A 23 -2.09 -24.25 -9.62
N GLY A 24 -3.24 -24.34 -8.95
CA GLY A 24 -3.72 -23.30 -8.01
C GLY A 24 -2.87 -23.22 -6.75
N ASP A 25 -2.49 -24.35 -6.16
CA ASP A 25 -1.79 -24.39 -4.86
C ASP A 25 -0.37 -23.81 -4.94
N ASP A 26 0.39 -24.18 -5.98
CA ASP A 26 1.75 -23.70 -6.19
C ASP A 26 1.82 -22.22 -6.59
N SER A 27 0.87 -21.75 -7.40
CA SER A 27 0.84 -20.36 -7.85
C SER A 27 0.43 -19.43 -6.70
N ASP A 28 -0.60 -19.83 -5.94
CA ASP A 28 -1.04 -19.11 -4.75
C ASP A 28 0.06 -19.06 -3.69
N LYS A 29 0.78 -20.16 -3.49
CA LYS A 29 1.93 -20.20 -2.58
C LYS A 29 3.04 -19.24 -3.01
N LYS A 30 3.40 -19.19 -4.29
CA LYS A 30 4.42 -18.26 -4.80
C LYS A 30 4.02 -16.80 -4.64
N VAL A 31 2.75 -16.46 -4.92
CA VAL A 31 2.23 -15.10 -4.71
C VAL A 31 2.24 -14.75 -3.22
N ASN A 32 1.89 -15.69 -2.35
CA ASN A 32 1.92 -15.52 -0.91
C ASN A 32 3.35 -15.32 -0.37
N ASP A 33 4.32 -16.09 -0.85
CA ASP A 33 5.73 -15.97 -0.47
C ASP A 33 6.32 -14.63 -0.94
N TRP A 34 5.98 -14.19 -2.16
CA TRP A 34 6.34 -12.86 -2.66
C TRP A 34 5.71 -11.76 -1.81
N ALA A 35 4.42 -11.87 -1.51
CA ALA A 35 3.70 -10.90 -0.68
C ALA A 35 4.33 -10.82 0.70
N LYS A 36 4.67 -11.95 1.33
CA LYS A 36 5.35 -11.97 2.62
C LYS A 36 6.68 -11.19 2.60
N LYS A 37 7.53 -11.43 1.60
CA LYS A 37 8.80 -10.71 1.43
C LYS A 37 8.61 -9.19 1.39
N VAL A 38 7.59 -8.72 0.67
CA VAL A 38 7.24 -7.30 0.59
C VAL A 38 6.66 -6.80 1.92
N CYS A 39 5.70 -7.52 2.48
CA CYS A 39 4.94 -7.10 3.64
C CYS A 39 5.77 -7.04 4.93
N ASP A 40 6.78 -7.89 5.08
CA ASP A 40 7.71 -7.82 6.21
C ASP A 40 8.50 -6.49 6.21
N GLN A 41 8.69 -5.86 5.05
CA GLN A 41 9.34 -4.54 4.92
C GLN A 41 8.35 -3.37 4.95
N VAL A 42 7.08 -3.62 4.62
CA VAL A 42 6.01 -2.61 4.57
C VAL A 42 5.56 -2.18 5.97
N GLN A 43 5.40 -3.12 6.90
CA GLN A 43 4.85 -2.88 8.23
C GLN A 43 5.51 -1.70 8.98
N PRO A 44 6.86 -1.63 9.12
CA PRO A 44 7.48 -0.51 9.84
C PRO A 44 7.24 0.84 9.16
N GLN A 45 7.10 0.84 7.83
CA GLN A 45 6.84 2.07 7.07
C GLN A 45 5.38 2.52 7.21
N LEU A 46 4.42 1.58 7.30
CA LEU A 46 3.02 1.91 7.61
C LEU A 46 2.88 2.51 9.00
N THR A 47 3.60 1.99 10.00
CA THR A 47 3.66 2.59 11.33
C THR A 47 4.26 4.00 11.26
N LYS A 48 5.37 4.18 10.56
CA LYS A 48 6.00 5.51 10.38
C LYS A 48 5.05 6.54 9.76
N ILE A 49 4.24 6.13 8.76
CA ILE A 49 3.20 6.98 8.16
C ILE A 49 2.09 7.30 9.16
N ALA A 50 1.61 6.31 9.92
CA ALA A 50 0.55 6.51 10.92
C ALA A 50 0.99 7.46 12.05
N ASP A 51 2.21 7.30 12.55
CA ASP A 51 2.78 8.15 13.59
C ASP A 51 3.00 9.59 13.10
N ALA A 52 3.48 9.75 11.86
CA ALA A 52 3.61 11.06 11.23
C ALA A 52 2.26 11.76 11.06
N ASN A 53 1.23 11.05 10.59
CA ASN A 53 -0.12 11.59 10.50
C ASN A 53 -0.68 11.96 11.88
N THR A 54 -0.42 11.15 12.90
CA THR A 54 -0.81 11.46 14.28
C THR A 54 -0.14 12.74 14.78
N SER A 55 1.14 12.93 14.43
CA SER A 55 1.90 14.13 14.79
C SER A 55 1.33 15.40 14.13
N ILE A 56 0.92 15.33 12.86
CA ILE A 56 0.22 16.44 12.16
C ILE A 56 -1.09 16.78 12.89
N GLN A 57 -1.89 15.77 13.21
CA GLN A 57 -3.16 15.97 13.92
C GLN A 57 -2.95 16.61 15.29
N GLN A 58 -1.94 16.15 16.05
CA GLN A 58 -1.60 16.70 17.36
C GLN A 58 -1.11 18.14 17.26
N ALA A 59 -0.25 18.47 16.29
CA ALA A 59 0.23 19.83 16.08
C ALA A 59 -0.90 20.81 15.72
N THR A 60 -1.94 20.31 15.06
CA THR A 60 -3.12 21.10 14.67
C THR A 60 -4.11 21.28 15.84
N SER A 61 -4.06 20.43 16.86
CA SER A 61 -5.14 20.30 17.86
C SER A 61 -5.12 21.28 19.03
N ASP A 62 -4.04 22.05 19.27
CA ASP A 62 -3.93 22.84 20.51
C ASP A 62 -3.14 24.14 20.32
N SER A 63 -3.80 25.26 19.99
CA SER A 63 -3.23 26.62 20.16
C SER A 63 -1.75 26.80 19.73
N SER A 64 -1.30 26.00 18.76
CA SER A 64 0.12 25.84 18.45
C SER A 64 0.63 27.07 17.76
N LYS A 65 1.83 27.52 18.13
CA LYS A 65 2.47 28.62 17.40
C LYS A 65 2.72 28.16 15.96
N PRO A 66 2.57 29.04 14.96
CA PRO A 66 2.85 28.70 13.56
C PRO A 66 4.19 27.98 13.34
N ALA A 67 5.24 28.37 14.07
CA ALA A 67 6.55 27.72 14.02
C ALA A 67 6.53 26.26 14.51
N ASP A 68 5.73 25.94 15.52
CA ASP A 68 5.61 24.57 16.05
C ASP A 68 4.84 23.69 15.05
N VAL A 69 3.77 24.23 14.45
CA VAL A 69 3.00 23.56 13.38
C VAL A 69 3.88 23.30 12.17
N GLN A 70 4.59 24.33 11.67
CA GLN A 70 5.51 24.20 10.54
C GLN A 70 6.54 23.09 10.78
N LYS A 71 7.17 23.09 11.95
CA LYS A 71 8.19 22.10 12.29
C LYS A 71 7.63 20.68 12.36
N ALA A 72 6.45 20.52 12.97
CA ALA A 72 5.79 19.21 13.08
C ALA A 72 5.39 18.68 11.69
N ASP A 73 4.74 19.52 10.88
CA ASP A 73 4.31 19.16 9.53
C ASP A 73 5.50 18.87 8.61
N SER A 74 6.56 19.66 8.67
CA SER A 74 7.80 19.43 7.91
C SER A 74 8.44 18.08 8.26
N ALA A 75 8.56 17.77 9.56
CA ALA A 75 9.09 16.50 10.02
C ALA A 75 8.19 15.32 9.63
N ALA A 76 6.88 15.49 9.73
CA ALA A 76 5.91 14.47 9.33
C ALA A 76 5.95 14.20 7.83
N PHE A 77 5.95 15.22 6.98
CA PHE A 77 6.05 15.07 5.54
C PHE A 77 7.39 14.45 5.10
N GLN A 78 8.50 14.78 5.76
CA GLN A 78 9.76 14.07 5.54
C GLN A 78 9.63 12.58 5.89
N SER A 79 9.09 12.29 7.07
CA SER A 79 8.90 10.93 7.56
C SER A 79 8.07 10.07 6.60
N ILE A 80 6.97 10.65 6.09
CA ILE A 80 6.08 10.02 5.13
C ILE A 80 6.78 9.85 3.77
N SER A 81 7.48 10.87 3.28
CA SER A 81 8.26 10.80 2.04
C SER A 81 9.28 9.66 2.06
N ASP A 82 10.04 9.54 3.14
CA ASP A 82 11.02 8.46 3.34
C ASP A 82 10.34 7.09 3.39
N ALA A 83 9.21 6.99 4.08
CA ALA A 83 8.45 5.75 4.20
C ALA A 83 7.98 5.27 2.81
N TYR A 84 7.41 6.15 1.98
CA TYR A 84 7.04 5.81 0.61
C TYR A 84 8.24 5.42 -0.26
N LYS A 85 9.39 6.07 -0.08
CA LYS A 85 10.63 5.68 -0.77
C LYS A 85 11.09 4.27 -0.38
N ALA A 86 11.01 3.95 0.91
CA ALA A 86 11.35 2.63 1.43
C ALA A 86 10.38 1.56 0.93
N LEU A 87 9.07 1.86 0.88
CA LEU A 87 8.06 0.97 0.28
C LEU A 87 8.37 0.69 -1.19
N GLY A 88 8.69 1.72 -1.98
CA GLY A 88 9.11 1.55 -3.38
C GLY A 88 10.33 0.65 -3.52
N SER A 89 11.33 0.82 -2.62
CA SER A 89 12.54 0.00 -2.60
C SER A 89 12.26 -1.45 -2.20
N ALA A 90 11.29 -1.68 -1.31
CA ALA A 90 10.87 -3.02 -0.90
C ALA A 90 10.23 -3.79 -2.06
N VAL A 91 9.33 -3.14 -2.80
CA VAL A 91 8.71 -3.74 -4.00
C VAL A 91 9.75 -3.97 -5.10
N ASP A 92 10.67 -3.02 -5.30
CA ASP A 92 11.74 -3.18 -6.28
C ASP A 92 12.66 -4.36 -5.96
N GLY A 93 13.14 -4.44 -4.72
CA GLY A 93 13.98 -5.54 -4.23
C GLY A 93 13.26 -6.88 -4.12
N ALA A 94 11.93 -6.89 -4.04
CA ALA A 94 11.12 -8.11 -4.13
C ALA A 94 11.14 -8.72 -5.53
N GLY A 95 11.25 -7.88 -6.56
CA GLY A 95 11.10 -8.26 -7.96
C GLY A 95 9.63 -8.40 -8.37
N ALA A 96 9.40 -8.84 -9.61
CA ALA A 96 8.04 -9.03 -10.13
C ALA A 96 7.24 -10.04 -9.31
N PRO A 97 5.98 -9.75 -8.92
CA PRO A 97 5.09 -10.76 -8.36
C PRO A 97 4.85 -11.89 -9.39
N PRO A 98 4.71 -13.14 -8.94
CA PRO A 98 4.55 -14.30 -9.82
C PRO A 98 3.11 -14.43 -10.34
N VAL A 99 2.64 -13.41 -11.04
CA VAL A 99 1.33 -13.32 -11.70
C VAL A 99 1.48 -12.94 -13.16
N ALA A 100 0.42 -13.06 -13.95
CA ALA A 100 0.36 -12.42 -15.26
C ALA A 100 0.61 -10.91 -15.12
N ASP A 101 1.43 -10.33 -16.00
CA ASP A 101 1.86 -8.93 -15.96
C ASP A 101 2.64 -8.50 -14.69
N GLY A 102 3.29 -9.46 -14.01
CA GLY A 102 4.04 -9.19 -12.78
C GLY A 102 5.11 -8.09 -12.92
N GLU A 103 5.90 -8.09 -13.99
CA GLU A 103 6.91 -7.04 -14.21
C GLU A 103 6.30 -5.65 -14.38
N LYS A 104 5.19 -5.56 -15.10
CA LYS A 104 4.46 -4.30 -15.28
C LYS A 104 3.91 -3.82 -13.95
N THR A 105 3.29 -4.72 -13.19
CA THR A 105 2.76 -4.45 -11.85
C THR A 105 3.85 -3.93 -10.91
N GLN A 106 5.03 -4.55 -10.91
CA GLN A 106 6.17 -4.12 -10.09
C GLN A 106 6.68 -2.73 -10.51
N LYS A 107 6.91 -2.49 -11.80
CA LYS A 107 7.37 -1.19 -12.30
C LYS A 107 6.39 -0.06 -12.02
N GLU A 108 5.09 -0.30 -12.23
CA GLU A 108 4.04 0.67 -11.94
C GLU A 108 3.96 0.96 -10.45
N ALA A 109 3.97 -0.07 -9.59
CA ALA A 109 3.97 0.12 -8.14
C ALA A 109 5.20 0.92 -7.64
N VAL A 110 6.40 0.56 -8.11
CA VAL A 110 7.64 1.29 -7.77
C VAL A 110 7.57 2.74 -8.24
N LYS A 111 7.06 2.98 -9.45
CA LYS A 111 6.89 4.34 -9.98
C LYS A 111 5.95 5.16 -9.11
N GLU A 112 4.76 4.65 -8.81
CA GLU A 112 3.76 5.35 -8.01
C GLU A 112 4.26 5.63 -6.59
N LEU A 113 4.87 4.65 -5.91
CA LEU A 113 5.43 4.83 -4.57
C LEU A 113 6.53 5.91 -4.54
N ASN A 114 7.40 5.95 -5.54
CA ASN A 114 8.42 7.00 -5.67
C ASN A 114 7.82 8.38 -6.00
N ALA A 115 6.76 8.42 -6.82
CA ALA A 115 6.04 9.65 -7.12
C ALA A 115 5.36 10.20 -5.86
N THR A 116 4.72 9.36 -5.04
CA THR A 116 4.14 9.75 -3.75
C THR A 116 5.21 10.25 -2.78
N SER A 117 6.36 9.56 -2.69
CA SER A 117 7.51 10.04 -1.90
C SER A 117 7.91 11.47 -2.30
N THR A 118 8.03 11.72 -3.61
CA THR A 118 8.39 13.03 -4.16
C THR A 118 7.32 14.09 -3.85
N ALA A 119 6.03 13.72 -3.95
CA ALA A 119 4.93 14.62 -3.62
C ALA A 119 4.99 15.08 -2.16
N TYR A 120 5.28 14.18 -1.21
CA TYR A 120 5.47 14.54 0.19
C TYR A 120 6.72 15.40 0.44
N THR A 121 7.81 15.21 -0.32
CA THR A 121 8.94 16.16 -0.31
C THR A 121 8.50 17.56 -0.77
N GLY A 122 7.60 17.63 -1.76
CA GLY A 122 6.99 18.88 -2.21
C GLY A 122 6.17 19.56 -1.12
N LEU A 123 5.30 18.80 -0.43
CA LEU A 123 4.50 19.29 0.70
C LEU A 123 5.38 19.83 1.83
N LYS A 124 6.44 19.10 2.19
CA LYS A 124 7.46 19.56 3.15
C LYS A 124 8.03 20.92 2.73
N THR A 125 8.46 21.04 1.48
CA THR A 125 9.05 22.28 0.94
C THR A 125 8.07 23.45 1.04
N LYS A 126 6.78 23.21 0.80
CA LYS A 126 5.75 24.25 0.93
C LYS A 126 5.52 24.68 2.36
N VAL A 127 5.43 23.73 3.29
CA VAL A 127 5.30 24.05 4.71
C VAL A 127 6.52 24.83 5.22
N ASP A 128 7.73 24.41 4.85
CA ASP A 128 8.97 25.10 5.22
C ASP A 128 9.02 26.55 4.71
N ALA A 129 8.30 26.86 3.64
CA ALA A 129 8.24 28.18 3.04
C ALA A 129 7.16 29.10 3.64
N LEU A 130 6.28 28.59 4.51
CA LEU A 130 5.24 29.39 5.14
C LEU A 130 5.84 30.42 6.11
N ASP A 131 5.27 31.63 6.14
CA ASP A 131 5.66 32.64 7.11
C ASP A 131 5.04 32.33 8.47
N THR A 132 5.87 32.01 9.46
CA THR A 132 5.42 31.70 10.82
C THR A 132 5.17 32.94 11.68
N LYS A 133 5.46 34.14 11.17
CA LYS A 133 5.32 35.41 11.90
C LYS A 133 3.96 36.07 11.69
N ASP A 134 3.32 35.78 10.56
CA ASP A 134 1.96 36.21 10.26
C ASP A 134 1.00 35.02 10.37
N GLN A 135 0.13 35.06 11.38
CA GLN A 135 -0.78 33.95 11.65
C GLN A 135 -1.85 33.78 10.57
N ALA A 136 -2.29 34.87 9.93
CA ALA A 136 -3.30 34.81 8.89
C ALA A 136 -2.71 34.23 7.61
N ASP A 137 -1.55 34.73 7.18
CA ASP A 137 -0.84 34.21 6.01
C ASP A 137 -0.39 32.76 6.21
N PHE A 138 0.03 32.38 7.43
CA PHE A 138 0.34 31.00 7.76
C PHE A 138 -0.87 30.07 7.59
N ALA A 139 -2.02 30.47 8.16
CA ALA A 139 -3.25 29.70 8.07
C ALA A 139 -3.77 29.58 6.64
N ASP A 140 -3.62 30.62 5.82
CA ASP A 140 -3.95 30.58 4.40
C ASP A 140 -2.98 29.70 3.61
N GLY A 141 -1.69 29.76 3.93
CA GLY A 141 -0.69 28.86 3.35
C GLY A 141 -0.97 27.39 3.64
N LEU A 142 -1.39 27.05 4.86
CA LEU A 142 -1.79 25.69 5.23
C LEU A 142 -2.99 25.17 4.43
N LYS A 143 -3.92 26.03 4.00
CA LYS A 143 -5.01 25.60 3.09
C LYS A 143 -4.45 25.12 1.75
N GLY A 144 -3.44 25.79 1.21
CA GLY A 144 -2.77 25.37 -0.02
C GLY A 144 -2.05 24.02 0.12
N VAL A 145 -1.46 23.76 1.29
CA VAL A 145 -0.88 22.44 1.62
C VAL A 145 -1.98 21.37 1.72
N ALA A 146 -3.10 21.68 2.36
CA ALA A 146 -4.25 20.77 2.47
C ALA A 146 -4.86 20.43 1.10
N ASP A 147 -4.96 21.40 0.18
CA ASP A 147 -5.45 21.18 -1.19
C ASP A 147 -4.54 20.21 -1.98
N GLU A 148 -3.23 20.27 -1.76
CA GLU A 148 -2.30 19.34 -2.39
C GLU A 148 -2.35 17.94 -1.77
N LEU A 149 -2.54 17.86 -0.45
CA LEU A 149 -2.82 16.60 0.23
C LEU A 149 -4.11 15.96 -0.28
N ASP A 150 -5.19 16.72 -0.48
CA ASP A 150 -6.45 16.21 -1.03
C ASP A 150 -6.28 15.67 -2.45
N LYS A 151 -5.56 16.41 -3.32
CA LYS A 151 -5.20 15.93 -4.67
C LYS A 151 -4.36 14.65 -4.62
N LEU A 152 -3.38 14.60 -3.71
CA LEU A 152 -2.54 13.43 -3.53
C LEU A 152 -3.35 12.22 -3.07
N GLY A 153 -4.27 12.41 -2.12
CA GLY A 153 -5.17 11.36 -1.63
C GLY A 153 -6.06 10.80 -2.74
N LYS A 154 -6.72 11.66 -3.51
CA LYS A 154 -7.59 11.25 -4.63
C LYS A 154 -6.83 10.45 -5.70
N ASN A 155 -5.63 10.89 -6.07
CA ASN A 155 -4.80 10.19 -7.05
C ASN A 155 -4.24 8.88 -6.48
N GLY A 156 -3.85 8.90 -5.20
CA GLY A 156 -3.33 7.74 -4.47
C GLY A 156 -4.37 6.63 -4.33
N ASP A 157 -5.63 6.96 -4.03
CA ASP A 157 -6.72 5.98 -3.91
C ASP A 157 -6.96 5.23 -5.23
N GLN A 158 -6.89 5.92 -6.37
CA GLN A 158 -7.02 5.29 -7.68
C GLN A 158 -5.86 4.35 -8.00
N ALA A 159 -4.63 4.75 -7.67
CA ALA A 159 -3.45 3.91 -7.85
C ALA A 159 -3.48 2.69 -6.92
N LEU A 160 -3.86 2.89 -5.66
CA LEU A 160 -3.97 1.84 -4.66
C LEU A 160 -5.07 0.83 -4.99
N GLN A 161 -6.24 1.28 -5.46
CA GLN A 161 -7.30 0.39 -5.94
C GLN A 161 -6.82 -0.55 -7.06
N LYS A 162 -5.94 -0.07 -7.95
CA LYS A 162 -5.33 -0.91 -8.99
C LYS A 162 -4.39 -1.94 -8.39
N LEU A 163 -3.52 -1.54 -7.45
CA LEU A 163 -2.57 -2.45 -6.79
C LEU A 163 -3.26 -3.50 -5.90
N GLN A 164 -4.36 -3.12 -5.26
CA GLN A 164 -5.18 -3.99 -4.41
C GLN A 164 -6.11 -4.92 -5.21
N SER A 165 -6.21 -4.73 -6.52
CA SER A 165 -6.97 -5.60 -7.40
C SER A 165 -6.19 -6.87 -7.79
N GLY A 166 -6.91 -7.90 -8.20
CA GLY A 166 -6.30 -9.15 -8.67
C GLY A 166 -5.60 -9.96 -7.57
N ASP A 167 -4.74 -10.88 -7.98
CA ASP A 167 -4.18 -11.89 -7.06
C ASP A 167 -3.02 -11.35 -6.20
N VAL A 168 -2.32 -10.31 -6.67
CA VAL A 168 -1.31 -9.59 -5.88
C VAL A 168 -1.95 -8.93 -4.66
N GLY A 169 -3.04 -8.18 -4.86
CA GLY A 169 -3.78 -7.54 -3.77
C GLY A 169 -4.32 -8.55 -2.76
N LYS A 170 -4.88 -9.68 -3.23
CA LYS A 170 -5.32 -10.77 -2.34
C LYS A 170 -4.15 -11.38 -1.55
N GLY A 171 -3.00 -11.58 -2.19
CA GLY A 171 -1.79 -12.12 -1.55
C GLY A 171 -1.28 -11.20 -0.44
N MET A 172 -1.23 -9.88 -0.70
CA MET A 172 -0.83 -8.88 0.28
C MET A 172 -1.83 -8.76 1.44
N ALA A 173 -3.14 -8.82 1.16
CA ALA A 173 -4.18 -8.74 2.20
C ALA A 173 -4.15 -9.91 3.20
N LYS A 174 -3.59 -11.06 2.82
CA LYS A 174 -3.37 -12.22 3.69
C LYS A 174 -2.19 -12.05 4.64
N GLN A 175 -1.27 -11.11 4.38
CA GLN A 175 -0.08 -10.92 5.20
C GLN A 175 -0.32 -9.90 6.32
N ALA A 176 -0.05 -10.29 7.55
CA ALA A 176 -0.12 -9.38 8.70
C ALA A 176 0.72 -8.10 8.51
N GLY A 177 1.89 -8.20 7.87
CA GLY A 177 2.78 -7.05 7.65
C GLY A 177 2.25 -5.99 6.67
N CYS A 178 1.27 -6.32 5.82
CA CYS A 178 0.61 -5.38 4.93
C CYS A 178 -0.76 -4.93 5.44
N GLN A 179 -1.23 -5.48 6.56
CA GLN A 179 -2.46 -5.01 7.18
C GLN A 179 -2.21 -3.64 7.81
N LYS A 180 -3.16 -2.74 7.63
CA LYS A 180 -3.11 -1.44 8.27
C LYS A 180 -3.03 -1.64 9.78
N PRO A 181 -2.10 -1.01 10.50
CA PRO A 181 -2.12 -1.05 11.95
C PRO A 181 -3.51 -0.58 12.44
N PRO A 182 -4.09 -1.24 13.46
CA PRO A 182 -5.39 -0.83 13.97
C PRO A 182 -5.28 0.64 14.37
N SER A 183 -6.08 1.49 13.72
CA SER A 183 -6.23 2.87 14.16
C SER A 183 -6.74 2.81 15.60
N THR A 184 -5.94 3.24 16.57
CA THR A 184 -6.43 3.49 17.93
C THR A 184 -7.28 4.75 17.91
N ALA A 185 -8.38 4.73 17.16
CA ALA A 185 -9.48 5.64 17.36
C ALA A 185 -10.19 5.19 18.65
N GLY A 186 -10.31 6.11 19.60
CA GLY A 186 -10.73 5.85 20.97
C GLY A 186 -11.92 4.90 21.08
N GLY A 187 -11.76 3.89 21.94
CA GLY A 187 -12.87 3.09 22.41
C GLY A 187 -13.83 3.97 23.20
N SER A 188 -14.84 4.54 22.54
CA SER A 188 -16.12 4.80 23.17
C SER A 188 -16.82 3.47 23.39
N GLY A 189 -16.30 2.69 24.34
CA GLY A 189 -17.03 1.59 24.95
C GLY A 189 -18.11 2.20 25.84
N SER A 190 -19.31 2.37 25.28
CA SER A 190 -20.51 2.64 26.07
C SER A 190 -20.80 1.40 26.92
N PRO A 191 -20.77 1.44 28.26
CA PRO A 191 -21.29 0.32 29.03
C PRO A 191 -22.82 0.34 28.88
N ALA A 192 -23.34 -0.69 28.23
CA ALA A 192 -24.76 -1.01 28.31
C ALA A 192 -25.07 -1.36 29.78
N ALA A 193 -25.88 -0.54 30.43
CA ALA A 193 -26.50 -0.87 31.71
C ALA A 193 -27.48 -2.03 31.47
N GLY A 194 -27.13 -3.21 31.99
CA GLY A 194 -28.03 -4.37 32.12
C GLY A 194 -28.71 -4.34 33.48
N SER A 195 -30.01 -4.69 33.45
CA SER A 195 -31.04 -4.61 34.50
C SER A 195 -30.74 -5.31 35.83
#